data_AF-A0A0D0PYE4-F1
#
_entry.id   AF-A0A0D0PYE4-F1
#
_cell.length_a   1.000
_cell.length_b   1.000
_cell.length_c   1.000
_cell.angle_alpha   90.00
_cell.angle_beta   90.00
_cell.angle_gamma   90.00
#
_symmetry.space_group_name_H-M   'P 1'
#
loop_
_entity.id
_entity.type
_entity.pdbx_description
1 polymer ?
#
loop_
_entity_poly.entity_id
_entity_poly.type
_entity_poly.pdbx_seq_one_letter_code
_entity_poly.pdbx_strand_id
1 'polypeptide(L)'
;MKLARDTWLVFQRQVLLMWRTPIWIVIGITQPVFYLLLFAPLLKKVLAPMGATSYAEAYQIYVPGLLAVLCIFGGLYTGFSLLGELKAGIIERSRVTPVSRLALLLGRALRETVGLLVQAVIITLVALPFGLRVDPGSLLLAYLLLALLALMTSAISYGIALALPNDAAMAPVVNTVAQPIGLLSGVLLPLALAPMWLQRVAEWNPFYWAVEGMRALFSGHPGDSVVWQGLLIVTVLTVAAVFYSARLFSARIR
;
A
#
# COMPACT_ATOMS: atom_id res chain seq x y z
N MET A 1 8.98 24.86 9.44
CA MET A 1 10.14 24.09 9.96
C MET A 1 9.83 23.21 11.17
N LYS A 2 9.03 23.63 12.16
CA LYS A 2 8.67 22.77 13.32
C LYS A 2 7.94 21.47 12.94
N LEU A 3 6.91 21.53 12.08
CA LEU A 3 6.13 20.36 11.67
C LEU A 3 6.98 19.24 11.04
N ALA A 4 7.87 19.58 10.11
CA ALA A 4 8.74 18.61 9.44
C ALA A 4 9.71 17.95 10.44
N ARG A 5 10.32 18.75 11.33
CA ARG A 5 11.21 18.24 12.39
C ARG A 5 10.46 17.30 13.34
N ASP A 6 9.27 17.71 13.78
CA ASP A 6 8.45 16.91 14.70
C ASP A 6 8.00 15.60 14.04
N THR A 7 7.60 15.66 12.77
CA THR A 7 7.22 14.48 11.99
C THR A 7 8.39 13.51 11.87
N TRP A 8 9.59 14.04 11.59
CA TRP A 8 10.81 13.27 11.50
C TRP A 8 11.18 12.58 12.83
N LEU A 9 11.06 13.29 13.97
CA LEU A 9 11.32 12.72 15.29
C LEU A 9 10.34 11.58 15.64
N VAL A 10 9.04 11.77 15.36
CA VAL A 10 8.03 10.72 15.55
C VAL A 10 8.32 9.53 14.65
N PHE A 11 8.64 9.78 13.38
CA PHE A 11 8.99 8.76 12.41
C PHE A 11 10.20 7.94 12.88
N GLN A 12 11.31 8.60 13.27
CA GLN A 12 12.51 7.92 13.78
C GLN A 12 12.18 7.02 14.97
N ARG A 13 11.40 7.52 15.94
CA ARG A 13 10.95 6.72 17.08
C ARG A 13 10.16 5.49 16.64
N GLN A 14 9.20 5.66 15.73
CA GLN A 14 8.36 4.56 15.26
C GLN A 14 9.17 3.52 14.45
N VAL A 15 10.11 3.98 13.63
CA VAL A 15 11.04 3.11 12.91
C VAL A 15 11.89 2.30 13.90
N LEU A 16 12.44 2.92 14.94
CA LEU A 16 13.21 2.20 15.97
C LEU A 16 12.38 1.11 16.67
N LEU A 17 11.09 1.36 16.93
CA LEU A 17 10.17 0.37 17.50
C LEU A 17 9.92 -0.79 16.53
N MET A 18 9.79 -0.49 15.24
CA MET A 18 9.66 -1.50 14.18
C MET A 18 10.89 -2.42 14.12
N TRP A 19 12.09 -1.85 14.14
CA TRP A 19 13.35 -2.63 14.10
C TRP A 19 13.54 -3.54 15.31
N ARG A 20 12.95 -3.18 16.46
CA ARG A 20 12.96 -4.03 17.66
C ARG A 20 12.00 -5.21 17.59
N THR A 21 11.10 -5.23 16.61
CA THR A 21 10.10 -6.29 16.44
C THR A 21 10.14 -6.86 15.01
N PRO A 22 11.29 -7.45 14.59
CA PRO A 22 11.50 -7.89 13.21
C PRO A 22 10.53 -8.99 12.77
N ILE A 23 9.93 -9.71 13.72
CA ILE A 23 8.94 -10.77 13.48
C ILE A 23 7.77 -10.28 12.61
N TRP A 24 7.34 -9.02 12.74
CA TRP A 24 6.25 -8.45 11.95
C TRP A 24 6.61 -8.32 10.47
N ILE A 25 7.86 -8.01 10.16
CA ILE A 25 8.34 -7.91 8.77
C ILE A 25 8.38 -9.32 8.16
N VAL A 26 8.89 -10.31 8.91
CA VAL A 26 8.97 -11.71 8.45
C VAL A 26 7.58 -12.27 8.17
N ILE A 27 6.64 -12.12 9.10
CA ILE A 27 5.27 -12.59 8.94
C ILE A 27 4.57 -11.84 7.79
N GLY A 28 4.76 -10.52 7.70
CA GLY A 28 4.15 -9.69 6.64
C GLY A 28 4.55 -10.10 5.22
N ILE A 29 5.80 -10.55 5.03
CA ILE A 29 6.32 -10.97 3.73
C ILE A 29 5.97 -12.43 3.42
N THR A 30 5.72 -13.24 4.46
CA THR A 30 5.45 -14.67 4.31
C THR A 30 4.27 -14.94 3.36
N GLN A 31 3.15 -14.24 3.54
CA GLN A 31 1.97 -14.41 2.70
C GLN A 31 2.21 -14.00 1.23
N PRO A 32 2.74 -12.79 0.93
CA PRO A 32 3.10 -12.43 -0.44
C PRO A 32 4.11 -13.38 -1.10
N VAL A 33 5.11 -13.86 -0.35
CA VAL A 33 6.09 -14.83 -0.86
C VAL A 33 5.42 -16.17 -1.17
N PHE A 34 4.49 -16.64 -0.35
CA PHE A 34 3.70 -17.83 -0.69
C PHE A 34 2.88 -17.63 -1.95
N TYR A 35 2.23 -16.48 -2.14
CA TYR A 35 1.52 -16.20 -3.39
C TYR A 35 2.46 -16.17 -4.59
N LEU A 36 3.64 -15.58 -4.45
CA LEU A 36 4.65 -15.55 -5.50
C LEU A 36 5.14 -16.96 -5.86
N LEU A 37 5.48 -17.79 -4.87
CA LEU A 37 6.05 -19.13 -5.11
C LEU A 37 4.99 -20.17 -5.52
N LEU A 38 3.82 -20.16 -4.89
CA LEU A 38 2.78 -21.15 -5.13
C LEU A 38 2.01 -20.88 -6.42
N PHE A 39 1.84 -19.62 -6.82
CA PHE A 39 1.15 -19.30 -8.07
C PHE A 39 2.06 -19.33 -9.29
N ALA A 40 3.38 -19.17 -9.12
CA ALA A 40 4.35 -19.19 -10.23
C ALA A 40 4.16 -20.31 -11.26
N PRO A 41 3.94 -21.58 -10.88
CA PRO A 41 3.70 -22.66 -11.85
C PRO A 41 2.40 -22.48 -12.65
N LEU A 42 1.41 -21.80 -12.07
CA LEU A 42 0.10 -21.57 -12.67
C LEU A 42 0.07 -20.30 -13.54
N LEU A 43 0.87 -19.29 -13.20
CA LEU A 43 0.84 -17.97 -13.82
C LEU A 43 1.07 -18.02 -15.34
N LYS A 44 1.97 -18.89 -15.83
CA LYS A 44 2.22 -19.02 -17.28
C LYS A 44 0.94 -19.40 -18.05
N LYS A 45 0.14 -20.34 -17.54
CA LYS A 45 -1.10 -20.77 -18.22
C LYS A 45 -2.20 -19.70 -18.14
N VAL A 46 -2.33 -19.08 -16.97
CA VAL A 46 -3.38 -18.07 -16.71
C VAL A 46 -3.11 -16.78 -17.49
N LEU A 47 -1.85 -16.39 -17.62
CA LEU A 47 -1.44 -15.15 -18.27
C LEU A 47 -1.08 -15.34 -19.75
N ALA A 48 -1.21 -16.55 -20.31
CA ALA A 48 -1.01 -16.81 -21.73
C ALA A 48 -1.85 -15.90 -22.66
N PRO A 49 -3.12 -15.57 -22.35
CA PRO A 49 -3.90 -14.62 -23.17
C PRO A 49 -3.34 -13.19 -23.15
N MET A 50 -2.48 -12.87 -22.19
CA MET A 50 -1.76 -11.58 -22.10
C MET A 50 -0.36 -11.64 -22.69
N GLY A 51 -0.02 -12.72 -23.41
CA GLY A 51 1.28 -12.88 -24.06
C GLY A 51 2.37 -13.50 -23.19
N ALA A 52 2.04 -14.05 -22.00
CA ALA A 52 3.04 -14.76 -21.19
C ALA A 52 3.40 -16.11 -21.81
N THR A 53 4.53 -16.17 -22.52
CA THR A 53 5.08 -17.38 -23.14
C THR A 53 6.12 -18.06 -22.25
N SER A 54 6.77 -17.30 -21.36
CA SER A 54 7.75 -17.76 -20.39
C SER A 54 7.31 -17.51 -18.94
N TYR A 55 7.93 -18.22 -17.98
CA TYR A 55 7.72 -17.91 -16.56
C TYR A 55 8.19 -16.49 -16.22
N ALA A 56 9.30 -16.04 -16.80
CA ALA A 56 9.81 -14.69 -16.58
C ALA A 56 8.78 -13.60 -16.95
N GLU A 57 8.14 -13.72 -18.11
CA GLU A 57 7.06 -12.80 -18.55
C GLU A 57 5.84 -12.88 -17.61
N ALA A 58 5.49 -14.08 -17.16
CA ALA A 58 4.39 -14.25 -16.20
C ALA A 58 4.67 -13.53 -14.87
N TYR A 59 5.91 -13.58 -14.39
CA TYR A 59 6.35 -12.82 -13.21
C TYR A 59 6.36 -11.31 -13.47
N GLN A 60 6.80 -10.87 -14.64
CA GLN A 60 6.82 -9.45 -15.01
C GLN A 60 5.41 -8.84 -15.03
N ILE A 61 4.41 -9.63 -15.43
CA ILE A 61 3.00 -9.22 -15.36
C ILE A 61 2.48 -9.33 -13.93
N TYR A 62 2.79 -10.38 -13.17
CA TYR A 62 2.16 -10.63 -11.86
C TYR A 62 2.71 -9.80 -10.70
N VAL A 63 4.04 -9.66 -10.60
CA VAL A 63 4.71 -8.98 -9.47
C VAL A 63 4.21 -7.56 -9.21
N PRO A 64 3.96 -6.69 -10.21
CA PRO A 64 3.42 -5.35 -10.00
C PRO A 64 2.10 -5.36 -9.22
N GLY A 65 1.21 -6.29 -9.56
CA GLY A 65 -0.04 -6.51 -8.85
C GLY A 65 0.23 -6.93 -7.42
N LEU A 66 1.07 -7.95 -7.21
CA LEU A 66 1.40 -8.42 -5.86
C LEU A 66 1.93 -7.30 -4.94
N LEU A 67 2.82 -6.43 -5.45
CA LEU A 67 3.34 -5.28 -4.72
C LEU A 67 2.27 -4.24 -4.40
N ALA A 68 1.33 -4.01 -5.33
CA ALA A 68 0.18 -3.14 -5.08
C ALA A 68 -0.74 -3.73 -4.01
N VAL A 69 -1.05 -5.04 -4.03
CA VAL A 69 -1.89 -5.72 -3.01
C VAL A 69 -1.29 -5.52 -1.64
N LEU A 70 0.04 -5.69 -1.53
CA LEU A 70 0.77 -5.47 -0.29
C LEU A 70 0.52 -4.06 0.26
N CYS A 71 0.62 -3.03 -0.57
CA CYS A 71 0.45 -1.64 -0.12
C CYS A 71 -1.01 -1.28 0.16
N ILE A 72 -1.95 -1.84 -0.62
CA ILE A 72 -3.39 -1.62 -0.45
C ILE A 72 -3.86 -2.22 0.88
N PHE A 73 -3.70 -3.53 1.03
CA PHE A 73 -4.16 -4.22 2.22
C PHE A 73 -3.28 -3.86 3.42
N GLY A 74 -1.96 -3.90 3.27
CA GLY A 74 -1.02 -3.56 4.34
C GLY A 74 -1.33 -2.20 4.97
N GLY A 75 -1.55 -1.16 4.16
CA GLY A 75 -1.93 0.16 4.66
C GLY A 75 -3.35 0.21 5.25
N LEU A 76 -4.33 -0.49 4.65
CA LEU A 76 -5.70 -0.55 5.18
C LEU A 76 -5.79 -1.22 6.57
N TYR A 77 -4.87 -2.12 6.92
CA TYR A 77 -4.80 -2.73 8.26
C TYR A 77 -3.98 -1.91 9.28
N THR A 78 -3.35 -0.80 8.91
CA THR A 78 -2.53 0.00 9.86
C THR A 78 -3.36 0.67 10.95
N GLY A 79 -4.64 0.95 10.72
CA GLY A 79 -5.52 1.58 11.71
C GLY A 79 -5.81 0.70 12.93
N PHE A 80 -5.69 -0.62 12.83
CA PHE A 80 -5.72 -1.50 14.01
C PHE A 80 -4.54 -1.23 14.94
N SER A 81 -3.35 -0.92 14.39
CA SER A 81 -2.21 -0.50 15.19
C SER A 81 -2.48 0.83 15.89
N LEU A 82 -3.12 1.79 15.21
CA LEU A 82 -3.51 3.07 15.81
C LEU A 82 -4.53 2.87 16.96
N LEU A 83 -5.55 2.04 16.77
CA LEU A 83 -6.51 1.69 17.82
C LEU A 83 -5.82 1.04 19.03
N GLY A 84 -4.86 0.14 18.80
CA GLY A 84 -4.04 -0.45 19.85
C GLY A 84 -3.22 0.61 20.62
N GLU A 85 -2.60 1.56 19.92
CA GLU A 85 -1.85 2.65 20.55
C GLU A 85 -2.74 3.59 21.38
N LEU A 86 -3.96 3.89 20.90
CA LEU A 86 -4.96 4.67 21.62
C LEU A 86 -5.39 3.95 22.90
N LYS A 87 -5.69 2.65 22.82
CA LYS A 87 -6.02 1.83 24.00
C LYS A 87 -4.89 1.77 25.02
N ALA A 88 -3.64 1.77 24.55
CA ALA A 88 -2.45 1.73 25.39
C ALA A 88 -2.10 3.11 26.02
N GLY A 89 -2.85 4.17 25.73
CA GLY A 89 -2.57 5.51 26.26
C GLY A 89 -1.34 6.18 25.64
N ILE A 90 -0.79 5.64 24.53
CA ILE A 90 0.48 6.10 23.94
C ILE A 90 0.29 7.48 23.30
N ILE A 91 -0.87 7.71 22.70
CA ILE A 91 -1.21 8.98 22.05
C ILE A 91 -1.37 10.06 23.11
N GLU A 92 -2.05 9.79 24.21
CA GLU A 92 -2.27 10.66 25.36
C GLU A 92 -0.94 11.09 26.00
N ARG A 93 -0.04 10.13 26.24
CA ARG A 93 1.31 10.42 26.78
C ARG A 93 2.14 11.28 25.82
N SER A 94 2.05 11.01 24.52
CA SER A 94 2.77 11.78 23.49
C SER A 94 2.28 13.22 23.40
N ARG A 95 1.04 13.51 23.82
CA ARG A 95 0.48 14.88 23.82
C ARG A 95 1.02 15.79 24.92
N VAL A 96 1.66 15.23 25.95
CA VAL A 96 2.32 16.04 26.99
C VAL A 96 3.62 16.66 26.45
N THR A 97 4.11 16.18 25.32
CA THR A 97 5.24 16.78 24.59
C THR A 97 4.76 17.84 23.60
N PRO A 98 5.59 18.86 23.27
CA PRO A 98 5.21 19.96 22.37
C PRO A 98 5.14 19.56 20.87
N VAL A 99 4.83 18.30 20.57
CA VAL A 99 4.78 17.73 19.23
C VAL A 99 3.42 18.02 18.59
N SER A 100 3.41 18.50 17.36
CA SER A 100 2.15 18.73 16.64
C SER A 100 1.35 17.44 16.40
N ARG A 101 0.02 17.53 16.45
CA ARG A 101 -0.88 16.38 16.20
C ARG A 101 -0.73 15.80 14.79
N LEU A 102 -0.49 16.69 13.81
CA LEU A 102 -0.19 16.29 12.44
C LEU A 102 1.11 15.51 12.34
N ALA A 103 2.15 15.91 13.07
CA ALA A 103 3.41 15.16 13.12
C ALA A 103 3.24 13.76 13.73
N LEU A 104 2.37 13.61 14.73
CA LEU A 104 2.06 12.30 15.31
C LEU A 104 1.42 11.35 14.29
N LEU A 105 0.50 11.84 13.47
CA LEU A 105 -0.18 11.05 12.45
C LEU A 105 0.76 10.76 11.26
N LEU A 106 1.40 11.80 10.72
CA LEU A 106 2.29 11.68 9.56
C LEU A 106 3.52 10.82 9.86
N GLY A 107 4.13 10.94 11.05
CA GLY A 107 5.29 10.15 11.42
C GLY A 107 4.97 8.65 11.49
N ARG A 108 3.75 8.29 11.91
CA ARG A 108 3.25 6.91 11.89
C ARG A 108 2.98 6.44 10.48
N ALA A 109 2.25 7.23 9.69
CA ALA A 109 1.93 6.89 8.31
C ALA A 109 3.19 6.69 7.45
N LEU A 110 4.22 7.53 7.65
CA LEU A 110 5.52 7.36 7.01
C LEU A 110 6.25 6.10 7.47
N ARG A 111 6.17 5.74 8.76
CA ARG A 111 6.73 4.48 9.26
C ARG A 111 6.07 3.28 8.59
N GLU A 112 4.73 3.28 8.46
CA GLU A 112 4.01 2.19 7.77
C GLU A 112 4.41 2.12 6.30
N THR A 113 4.48 3.28 5.63
CA THR A 113 4.92 3.39 4.24
C THR A 113 6.30 2.77 4.05
N VAL A 114 7.27 3.12 4.90
CA VAL A 114 8.63 2.56 4.84
C VAL A 114 8.62 1.06 5.13
N GLY A 115 7.83 0.60 6.09
CA GLY A 115 7.67 -0.84 6.38
C GLY A 115 7.20 -1.61 5.14
N LEU A 116 6.16 -1.11 4.47
CA LEU A 116 5.61 -1.73 3.26
C LEU A 116 6.58 -1.67 2.08
N LEU A 117 7.33 -0.57 1.93
CA LEU A 117 8.37 -0.46 0.90
C LEU A 117 9.52 -1.44 1.14
N VAL A 118 9.95 -1.64 2.38
CA VAL A 118 10.97 -2.65 2.72
C VAL A 118 10.47 -4.05 2.34
N GLN A 119 9.22 -4.37 2.65
CA GLN A 119 8.61 -5.64 2.24
C GLN A 119 8.53 -5.76 0.71
N ALA A 120 8.14 -4.70 0.00
CA ALA A 120 8.09 -4.65 -1.46
C ALA A 120 9.47 -4.85 -2.10
N VAL A 121 10.53 -4.26 -1.53
CA VAL A 121 11.92 -4.48 -1.96
C VAL A 121 12.31 -5.94 -1.80
N ILE A 122 12.02 -6.55 -0.65
CA ILE A 122 12.34 -7.97 -0.41
C ILE A 122 11.61 -8.86 -1.42
N ILE A 123 10.31 -8.62 -1.66
CA ILE A 123 9.54 -9.38 -2.66
C ILE A 123 10.14 -9.20 -4.07
N THR A 124 10.52 -7.97 -4.43
CA THR A 124 11.16 -7.69 -5.72
C THR A 124 12.47 -8.46 -5.85
N LEU A 125 13.32 -8.48 -4.81
CA LEU A 125 14.57 -9.24 -4.79
C LEU A 125 14.33 -10.75 -4.91
N VAL A 126 13.30 -11.28 -4.24
CA VAL A 126 12.88 -12.69 -4.36
C VAL A 126 12.38 -13.02 -5.77
N ALA A 127 11.81 -12.05 -6.49
CA ALA A 127 11.33 -12.23 -7.86
C ALA A 127 12.44 -12.20 -8.93
N LEU A 128 13.59 -11.57 -8.67
CA LEU A 128 14.69 -11.46 -9.65
C LEU A 128 15.21 -12.82 -10.16
N PRO A 129 15.45 -13.84 -9.31
CA PRO A 129 15.87 -15.17 -9.76
C PRO A 129 14.87 -15.86 -10.68
N PHE A 130 13.59 -15.48 -10.63
CA PHE A 130 12.54 -16.03 -11.48
C PHE A 130 12.40 -15.30 -12.83
N GLY A 131 13.32 -14.38 -13.13
CA GLY A 131 13.41 -13.71 -14.42
C GLY A 131 12.75 -12.33 -14.46
N LEU A 132 12.36 -11.77 -13.31
CA LEU A 132 11.89 -10.39 -13.25
C LEU A 132 12.99 -9.43 -13.71
N ARG A 133 12.70 -8.60 -14.71
CA ARG A 133 13.58 -7.55 -15.22
C ARG A 133 12.83 -6.22 -15.24
N VAL A 134 13.37 -5.21 -14.59
CA VAL A 134 12.80 -3.86 -14.55
C VAL A 134 13.95 -2.87 -14.64
N ASP A 135 13.78 -1.85 -15.49
CA ASP A 135 14.72 -0.75 -15.60
C ASP A 135 14.80 0.04 -14.26
N PRO A 136 15.99 0.45 -13.78
CA PRO A 136 16.12 1.16 -12.51
C PRO A 136 15.28 2.44 -12.40
N GLY A 137 15.10 3.18 -13.50
CA GLY A 137 14.26 4.38 -13.54
C GLY A 137 12.77 4.05 -13.39
N SER A 138 12.31 3.02 -14.10
CA SER A 138 10.93 2.52 -13.95
C SER A 138 10.67 1.95 -12.56
N LEU A 139 11.67 1.29 -11.98
CA LEU A 139 11.61 0.76 -10.62
C LEU A 139 11.51 1.87 -9.57
N LEU A 140 12.25 2.98 -9.73
CA LEU A 140 12.16 4.12 -8.84
C LEU A 140 10.76 4.76 -8.88
N LEU A 141 10.22 4.95 -10.07
CA LEU A 141 8.88 5.51 -10.24
C LEU A 141 7.79 4.58 -9.69
N ALA A 142 7.99 3.27 -9.81
CA ALA A 142 7.12 2.26 -9.21
C ALA A 142 7.15 2.35 -7.68
N TYR A 143 8.33 2.47 -7.06
CA TYR A 143 8.42 2.65 -5.61
C TYR A 143 7.81 3.96 -5.13
N LEU A 144 7.90 5.04 -5.91
CA LEU A 144 7.20 6.29 -5.62
C LEU A 144 5.68 6.07 -5.61
N LEU A 145 5.14 5.40 -6.62
CA LEU A 145 3.72 5.08 -6.71
C LEU A 145 3.27 4.18 -5.55
N LEU A 146 4.05 3.15 -5.19
CA LEU A 146 3.79 2.30 -4.03
C LEU A 146 3.84 3.08 -2.71
N ALA A 147 4.77 4.03 -2.58
CA ALA A 147 4.88 4.87 -1.38
C ALA A 147 3.63 5.75 -1.21
N LEU A 148 3.17 6.37 -2.30
CA LEU A 148 1.94 7.17 -2.31
C LEU A 148 0.71 6.32 -2.01
N LEU A 149 0.66 5.11 -2.57
CA LEU A 149 -0.42 4.14 -2.37
C LEU A 149 -0.49 3.70 -0.90
N ALA A 150 0.65 3.31 -0.31
CA ALA A 150 0.76 2.92 1.09
C ALA A 150 0.42 4.08 2.05
N LEU A 151 0.85 5.29 1.73
CA LEU A 151 0.53 6.48 2.51
C LEU A 151 -0.98 6.79 2.43
N MET A 152 -1.58 6.69 1.24
CA MET A 152 -3.01 6.88 1.02
C MET A 152 -3.84 5.89 1.83
N THR A 153 -3.54 4.59 1.72
CA THR A 153 -4.30 3.54 2.41
C THR A 153 -4.11 3.62 3.92
N SER A 154 -2.91 3.94 4.41
CA SER A 154 -2.65 4.18 5.83
C SER A 154 -3.45 5.37 6.37
N ALA A 155 -3.49 6.49 5.63
CA ALA A 155 -4.27 7.66 6.01
C ALA A 155 -5.79 7.39 6.03
N ILE A 156 -6.30 6.65 5.03
CA ILE A 156 -7.70 6.18 5.02
C ILE A 156 -7.97 5.32 6.24
N SER A 157 -7.09 4.35 6.53
CA SER A 157 -7.22 3.44 7.67
C SER A 157 -7.23 4.19 9.00
N TYR A 158 -6.37 5.19 9.18
CA TYR A 158 -6.39 6.05 10.37
C TYR A 158 -7.69 6.86 10.48
N GLY A 159 -8.23 7.37 9.36
CA GLY A 159 -9.54 8.01 9.35
C GLY A 159 -10.65 7.08 9.84
N ILE A 160 -10.66 5.83 9.37
CA ILE A 160 -11.62 4.80 9.79
C ILE A 160 -11.44 4.45 11.28
N ALA A 161 -10.20 4.23 11.72
CA ALA A 161 -9.85 3.95 13.10
C ALA A 161 -10.31 5.06 14.04
N LEU A 162 -10.14 6.31 13.65
CA LEU A 162 -10.60 7.46 14.45
C LEU A 162 -12.12 7.58 14.44
N ALA A 163 -12.80 7.18 13.36
CA ALA A 163 -14.25 7.25 13.22
C ALA A 163 -14.98 6.19 14.06
N LEU A 164 -14.36 5.02 14.23
CA LEU A 164 -14.94 3.86 14.90
C LEU A 164 -14.48 3.70 16.36
N PRO A 165 -15.26 3.04 17.23
CA PRO A 165 -14.97 2.96 18.65
C PRO A 165 -13.93 1.88 19.03
N ASN A 166 -13.81 0.80 18.25
CA ASN A 166 -12.97 -0.34 18.60
C ASN A 166 -12.62 -1.22 17.39
N ASP A 167 -11.68 -2.15 17.59
CA ASP A 167 -11.21 -3.10 16.56
C ASP A 167 -12.34 -3.99 16.03
N ALA A 168 -13.31 -4.37 16.89
CA ALA A 168 -14.42 -5.23 16.50
C ALA A 168 -15.37 -4.56 15.50
N ALA A 169 -15.51 -3.23 15.55
CA ALA A 169 -16.24 -2.45 14.57
C ALA A 169 -15.41 -2.18 13.30
N MET A 170 -14.09 -1.99 13.45
CA MET A 170 -13.20 -1.72 12.32
C MET A 170 -13.00 -2.94 11.42
N ALA A 171 -12.88 -4.15 11.99
CA ALA A 171 -12.70 -5.40 11.25
C ALA A 171 -13.73 -5.61 10.13
N PRO A 172 -15.05 -5.63 10.36
CA PRO A 172 -16.03 -5.82 9.31
C PRO A 172 -16.00 -4.68 8.28
N VAL A 173 -15.86 -3.43 8.72
CA VAL A 173 -15.83 -2.26 7.81
C VAL A 173 -14.64 -2.37 6.84
N VAL A 174 -13.45 -2.62 7.36
CA VAL A 174 -12.25 -2.76 6.52
C VAL A 174 -12.37 -3.97 5.61
N ASN A 175 -12.78 -5.14 6.11
CA ASN A 175 -12.87 -6.33 5.26
C ASN A 175 -13.95 -6.21 4.17
N THR A 176 -15.13 -5.70 4.50
CA THR A 176 -16.24 -5.51 3.54
C THR A 176 -15.90 -4.50 2.45
N VAL A 177 -15.09 -3.47 2.74
CA VAL A 177 -14.71 -2.44 1.77
C VAL A 177 -13.43 -2.82 1.02
N ALA A 178 -12.42 -3.33 1.72
CA ALA A 178 -11.12 -3.66 1.13
C ALA A 178 -11.20 -4.82 0.13
N GLN A 179 -12.03 -5.83 0.40
CA GLN A 179 -12.14 -7.01 -0.48
C GLN A 179 -12.69 -6.64 -1.87
N PRO A 180 -13.86 -5.99 -2.02
CA PRO A 180 -14.36 -5.58 -3.34
C PRO A 180 -13.41 -4.62 -4.05
N ILE A 181 -12.84 -3.65 -3.32
CA ILE A 181 -11.89 -2.68 -3.89
C ILE A 181 -10.63 -3.37 -4.40
N GLY A 182 -10.08 -4.33 -3.66
CA GLY A 182 -8.89 -5.09 -4.05
C GLY A 182 -9.14 -6.01 -5.25
N LEU A 183 -10.34 -6.59 -5.36
CA LEU A 183 -10.72 -7.41 -6.50
C LEU A 183 -10.95 -6.55 -7.75
N LEU A 184 -11.64 -5.42 -7.60
CA LEU A 184 -11.91 -4.47 -8.68
C LEU A 184 -10.69 -3.66 -9.14
N SER A 185 -9.55 -3.74 -8.45
CA SER A 185 -8.31 -3.09 -8.89
C SER A 185 -7.43 -3.99 -9.75
N GLY A 186 -7.83 -5.25 -10.00
CA GLY A 186 -7.09 -6.16 -10.88
C GLY A 186 -5.76 -6.63 -10.30
N VAL A 187 -5.68 -6.66 -8.97
CA VAL A 187 -4.43 -6.92 -8.27
C VAL A 187 -4.10 -8.40 -8.22
N LEU A 188 -5.11 -9.26 -8.07
CA LEU A 188 -4.96 -10.72 -8.07
C LEU A 188 -4.87 -11.27 -9.50
N LEU A 189 -5.77 -10.81 -10.38
CA LEU A 189 -5.76 -11.16 -11.79
C LEU A 189 -5.96 -9.90 -12.63
N PRO A 190 -5.25 -9.77 -13.76
CA PRO A 190 -5.43 -8.64 -14.65
C PRO A 190 -6.86 -8.55 -15.15
N LEU A 191 -7.46 -7.36 -15.01
CA LEU A 191 -8.84 -7.11 -15.44
C LEU A 191 -9.00 -7.07 -16.96
N ALA A 192 -7.91 -7.03 -17.71
CA ALA A 192 -7.92 -7.24 -19.16
C ALA A 192 -8.59 -8.58 -19.55
N LEU A 193 -8.58 -9.57 -18.65
CA LEU A 193 -9.23 -10.88 -18.83
C LEU A 193 -10.71 -10.88 -18.42
N ALA A 194 -11.21 -9.81 -17.82
CA ALA A 194 -12.57 -9.72 -17.29
C ALA A 194 -13.58 -9.26 -18.36
N PRO A 195 -14.89 -9.53 -18.18
CA PRO A 195 -15.94 -8.98 -19.03
C PRO A 195 -15.93 -7.44 -19.06
N MET A 196 -16.35 -6.85 -20.18
CA MET A 196 -16.34 -5.40 -20.42
C MET A 196 -17.04 -4.57 -19.32
N TRP A 197 -18.13 -5.09 -18.75
CA TRP A 197 -18.84 -4.39 -17.67
C TRP A 197 -17.98 -4.26 -16.41
N LEU A 198 -17.18 -5.29 -16.10
CA LEU A 198 -16.32 -5.30 -14.92
C LEU A 198 -15.11 -4.39 -15.12
N GLN A 199 -14.57 -4.34 -16.33
CA GLN A 199 -13.51 -3.40 -16.71
C GLN A 199 -13.98 -1.94 -16.52
N ARG A 200 -15.16 -1.60 -17.03
CA ARG A 200 -15.72 -0.24 -16.87
C ARG A 200 -15.97 0.13 -15.41
N VAL A 201 -16.41 -0.81 -14.58
CA VAL A 201 -16.59 -0.56 -13.14
C VAL A 201 -15.23 -0.35 -12.45
N ALA A 202 -14.20 -1.09 -12.87
CA ALA A 202 -12.85 -0.96 -12.32
C ALA A 202 -12.21 0.40 -12.63
N GLU A 203 -12.52 1.05 -13.74
CA GLU A 203 -12.00 2.39 -14.07
C GLU A 203 -12.38 3.46 -13.03
N TRP A 204 -13.50 3.28 -12.32
CA TRP A 204 -13.92 4.15 -11.21
C TRP A 204 -13.13 3.90 -9.92
N ASN A 205 -12.42 2.78 -9.84
CA ASN A 205 -11.63 2.42 -8.69
C ASN A 205 -10.24 3.08 -8.78
N PRO A 206 -9.86 3.98 -7.87
CA PRO A 206 -8.54 4.64 -7.95
C PRO A 206 -7.36 3.67 -7.87
N PHE A 207 -7.57 2.54 -7.19
CA PHE A 207 -6.56 1.49 -7.05
C PHE A 207 -6.27 0.77 -8.38
N TYR A 208 -7.23 0.76 -9.31
CA TYR A 208 -7.04 0.22 -10.67
C TYR A 208 -5.92 0.95 -11.40
N TRP A 209 -5.96 2.28 -11.41
CA TRP A 209 -4.96 3.12 -12.08
C TRP A 209 -3.56 2.97 -11.47
N ALA A 210 -3.48 2.74 -10.16
CA ALA A 210 -2.20 2.45 -9.49
C ALA A 210 -1.63 1.10 -9.96
N VAL A 211 -2.45 0.06 -10.03
CA VAL A 211 -2.03 -1.28 -10.46
C VAL A 211 -1.62 -1.29 -11.93
N GLU A 212 -2.39 -0.65 -12.79
CA GLU A 212 -2.09 -0.62 -14.22
C GLU A 212 -0.85 0.24 -14.50
N GLY A 213 -0.67 1.37 -13.80
CA GLY A 213 0.57 2.15 -13.85
C GLY A 213 1.80 1.34 -13.41
N MET A 214 1.67 0.53 -12.36
CA MET A 214 2.72 -0.40 -11.93
C MET A 214 3.05 -1.45 -13.02
N ARG A 215 2.04 -2.01 -13.69
CA ARG A 215 2.23 -2.98 -14.80
C ARG A 215 2.91 -2.32 -16.01
N ALA A 216 2.53 -1.10 -16.38
CA ALA A 216 3.16 -0.34 -17.45
C ALA A 216 4.65 -0.07 -17.15
N LEU A 217 4.98 0.29 -15.90
CA LEU A 217 6.37 0.51 -15.48
C LEU A 217 7.21 -0.78 -15.56
N PHE A 218 6.66 -1.89 -15.07
CA PHE A 218 7.38 -3.17 -15.08
C PHE A 218 7.48 -3.79 -16.47
N SER A 219 6.58 -3.47 -17.40
CA SER A 219 6.66 -3.88 -18.81
C SER A 219 7.60 -3.00 -19.64
N GLY A 220 8.20 -1.96 -19.06
CA GLY A 220 9.15 -1.08 -19.76
C GLY A 220 8.48 0.06 -20.54
N HIS A 221 7.25 0.44 -20.20
CA HIS A 221 6.51 1.53 -20.84
C HIS A 221 6.28 2.71 -19.86
N PRO A 222 7.33 3.34 -19.32
CA PRO A 222 7.18 4.44 -18.34
C PRO A 222 6.53 5.70 -18.92
N GLY A 223 6.52 5.86 -20.25
CA GLY A 223 5.86 6.96 -20.95
C GLY A 223 4.36 6.78 -21.15
N ASP A 224 3.80 5.64 -20.77
CA ASP A 224 2.39 5.37 -20.98
C ASP A 224 1.51 6.30 -20.13
N SER A 225 0.40 6.75 -20.70
CA SER A 225 -0.53 7.71 -20.08
C SER A 225 -1.07 7.19 -18.75
N VAL A 226 -1.23 5.87 -18.63
CA VAL A 226 -1.75 5.19 -17.46
C VAL A 226 -0.85 5.36 -16.23
N VAL A 227 0.47 5.46 -16.42
CA VAL A 227 1.42 5.72 -15.33
C VAL A 227 1.15 7.09 -14.70
N TRP A 228 0.99 8.10 -15.55
CA TRP A 228 0.76 9.48 -15.12
C TRP A 228 -0.63 9.69 -14.54
N GLN A 229 -1.64 9.03 -15.11
CA GLN A 229 -2.99 8.98 -14.55
C GLN A 229 -2.98 8.34 -13.16
N GLY A 230 -2.32 7.19 -13.00
CA GLY A 230 -2.15 6.53 -11.70
C GLY A 230 -1.46 7.42 -10.69
N LEU A 231 -0.34 8.05 -11.05
CA LEU A 231 0.37 8.99 -10.17
C LEU A 231 -0.49 10.18 -9.76
N LEU A 232 -1.20 10.80 -10.71
CA LEU A 232 -2.04 11.96 -10.44
C LEU A 232 -3.21 11.59 -9.52
N ILE A 233 -3.94 10.54 -9.85
CA ILE A 233 -5.10 10.09 -9.08
C ILE A 233 -4.68 9.70 -7.66
N VAL A 234 -3.64 8.86 -7.53
CA VAL A 234 -3.17 8.43 -6.21
C VAL A 234 -2.65 9.63 -5.43
N THR A 235 -1.88 10.54 -6.01
CA THR A 235 -1.37 11.73 -5.30
C THR A 235 -2.50 12.60 -4.77
N VAL A 236 -3.51 12.90 -5.60
CA VAL A 236 -4.67 13.71 -5.19
C VAL A 236 -5.41 13.04 -4.04
N LEU A 237 -5.62 11.72 -4.11
CA LEU A 237 -6.28 10.97 -3.05
C LEU A 237 -5.43 10.83 -1.79
N THR A 238 -4.12 10.69 -1.91
CA THR A 238 -3.20 10.70 -0.77
C THR A 238 -3.32 12.02 -0.02
N VAL A 239 -3.30 13.15 -0.73
CA VAL A 239 -3.46 14.48 -0.11
C VAL A 239 -4.83 14.61 0.56
N ALA A 240 -5.90 14.19 -0.11
CA ALA A 240 -7.26 14.21 0.46
C ALA A 240 -7.39 13.33 1.70
N ALA A 241 -6.85 12.10 1.68
CA ALA A 241 -6.89 11.15 2.79
C ALA A 241 -6.06 11.63 3.99
N VAL A 242 -4.86 12.15 3.75
CA VAL A 242 -4.01 12.74 4.79
C VAL A 242 -4.70 13.93 5.42
N PHE A 243 -5.32 14.81 4.62
CA PHE A 243 -6.03 15.97 5.12
C PHE A 243 -7.29 15.60 5.92
N TYR A 244 -8.06 14.62 5.45
CA TYR A 244 -9.24 14.11 6.14
C TYR A 244 -8.89 13.47 7.49
N SER A 245 -7.89 12.58 7.50
CA SER A 245 -7.42 11.91 8.72
C SER A 245 -6.81 12.90 9.71
N ALA A 246 -6.05 13.88 9.23
CA ALA A 246 -5.54 15.00 10.02
C ALA A 246 -6.65 15.79 10.73
N ARG A 247 -7.71 16.16 9.99
CA ARG A 247 -8.86 16.87 10.55
C ARG A 247 -9.57 16.04 11.62
N LEU A 248 -9.84 14.77 11.34
CA LEU A 248 -10.46 13.86 12.33
C LEU A 248 -9.60 13.68 13.58
N PHE A 249 -8.29 13.50 13.42
CA PHE A 249 -7.35 13.35 14.52
C PHE A 249 -7.35 14.60 15.40
N SER A 250 -7.38 15.79 14.78
CA SER A 250 -7.47 17.05 15.52
C SER A 250 -8.79 17.23 16.28
N ALA A 251 -9.90 16.74 15.71
CA ALA A 251 -11.24 16.91 16.27
C ALA A 251 -11.55 15.94 17.42
N ARG A 252 -11.16 14.66 17.27
CA ARG A 252 -11.52 13.60 18.23
C ARG A 252 -10.54 13.44 19.38
N ILE A 253 -9.27 13.80 19.17
CA ILE A 253 -8.25 13.70 20.22
C ILE A 253 -8.13 15.10 20.85
N ARG A 254 -9.08 15.42 21.75
CA ARG A 254 -9.12 16.66 22.54
C ARG A 254 -8.36 16.54 23.84
#